data_AF-A0A1C6USC3-F1
#
_entry.id   AF-A0A1C6USC3-F1
#
_cell.length_a   1.000
_cell.length_b   1.000
_cell.length_c   1.000
_cell.angle_alpha   90.00
_cell.angle_beta   90.00
_cell.angle_gamma   90.00
#
_symmetry.space_group_name_H-M   'P 1'
#
loop_
_entity.id
_entity.type
_entity.pdbx_description
1 polymer ?
#
loop_
_entity_poly.entity_id
_entity_poly.type
_entity_poly.pdbx_seq_one_letter_code
_entity_poly.pdbx_strand_id
1 'polypeptide(L)'
;MTTTHTAQALLLPVGQFFGTFHPVAGSTERYHRVRLGDEVWELDDQRFTLWALAHGTGDRAPEEPWTLPAVRDAAAAQLPGVDSAPLLHGLLAEGLAVEVVPGEAVEFARRHRVGARMLGLGNSAEQPWLWSIGFFEHPVVSVTRTVYDMWERCPSGESLWTMCQALADEEREAGGTEPDLVDPERLLTAFLRTAHLLLAASVVYLEPLP
;
A
#
# COMPACT_ATOMS: atom_id res chain seq x y z
N MET A 1 11.46 15.30 28.72
CA MET A 1 10.29 15.80 27.97
C MET A 1 10.09 14.88 26.79
N THR A 2 9.23 13.88 26.94
CA THR A 2 8.91 12.94 25.87
C THR A 2 7.91 13.66 24.97
N THR A 3 8.36 14.13 23.82
CA THR A 3 7.46 14.63 22.77
C THR A 3 6.62 13.44 22.31
N THR A 4 5.38 13.39 22.76
CA THR A 4 4.35 12.51 22.20
C THR A 4 4.20 12.92 20.73
N HIS A 5 4.87 12.22 19.83
CA HIS A 5 4.69 12.41 18.40
C HIS A 5 3.31 11.86 18.09
N THR A 6 2.32 12.75 17.93
CA THR A 6 0.99 12.35 17.49
C THR A 6 1.16 11.61 16.17
N ALA A 7 0.79 10.34 16.12
CA ALA A 7 0.96 9.52 14.93
C ALA A 7 0.20 10.17 13.76
N GLN A 8 0.91 10.51 12.68
CA GLN A 8 0.31 11.13 11.51
C GLN A 8 -0.45 10.09 10.67
N ALA A 9 -1.57 10.50 10.08
CA ALA A 9 -2.32 9.65 9.15
C ALA A 9 -1.55 9.50 7.83
N LEU A 10 -1.34 8.25 7.42
CA LEU A 10 -0.82 7.87 6.12
C LEU A 10 -1.94 8.00 5.07
N LEU A 11 -1.65 8.57 3.91
CA LEU A 11 -2.52 8.49 2.75
C LEU A 11 -2.15 7.24 1.95
N LEU A 12 -3.07 6.28 1.87
CA LEU A 12 -2.89 5.03 1.14
C LEU A 12 -3.80 5.03 -0.10
N PRO A 13 -3.28 4.69 -1.29
CA PRO A 13 -4.10 4.47 -2.46
C PRO A 13 -4.83 3.13 -2.35
N VAL A 14 -6.06 3.10 -2.83
CA VAL A 14 -6.89 1.90 -2.87
C VAL A 14 -7.29 1.62 -4.31
N GLY A 15 -7.28 0.35 -4.67
CA GLY A 15 -7.61 -0.15 -6.00
C GLY A 15 -6.38 -0.64 -6.78
N GLN A 16 -6.68 -1.26 -7.93
CA GLN A 16 -5.68 -1.89 -8.79
C GLN A 16 -5.65 -1.21 -10.16
N PHE A 17 -4.49 -0.68 -10.55
CA PHE A 17 -4.29 -0.08 -11.86
C PHE A 17 -4.24 -1.11 -12.99
N PHE A 18 -5.11 -0.93 -13.99
CA PHE A 18 -5.28 -1.81 -15.16
C PHE A 18 -4.76 -1.22 -16.47
N GLY A 19 -4.03 -0.11 -16.39
CA GLY A 19 -3.41 0.52 -17.54
C GLY A 19 -4.18 1.74 -18.05
N THR A 20 -3.51 2.46 -18.93
CA THR A 20 -4.07 3.57 -19.68
C THR A 20 -4.89 3.03 -20.85
N PHE A 21 -6.09 3.56 -21.04
CA PHE A 21 -6.98 3.22 -22.14
C PHE A 21 -7.09 4.40 -23.11
N HIS A 22 -7.00 4.09 -24.40
CA HIS A 22 -7.16 5.05 -25.50
C HIS A 22 -8.44 4.69 -26.28
N PRO A 23 -9.56 5.40 -26.06
CA PRO A 23 -10.85 5.02 -26.62
C PRO A 23 -10.94 5.21 -28.13
N VAL A 24 -10.13 6.12 -28.70
CA VAL A 24 -10.19 6.51 -30.11
C VAL A 24 -8.80 6.42 -30.74
N ALA A 25 -8.68 5.63 -31.80
CA ALA A 25 -7.42 5.48 -32.54
C ALA A 25 -6.95 6.81 -33.12
N GLY A 26 -5.68 7.16 -32.85
CA GLY A 26 -5.08 8.42 -33.32
C GLY A 26 -5.46 9.67 -32.50
N SER A 27 -6.28 9.54 -31.46
CA SER A 27 -6.58 10.62 -30.51
C SER A 27 -5.55 10.68 -29.38
N THR A 28 -5.38 11.86 -28.79
CA THR A 28 -4.65 12.03 -27.52
C THR A 28 -5.52 11.76 -26.29
N GLU A 29 -6.82 11.57 -26.49
CA GLU A 29 -7.75 11.20 -25.42
C GLU A 29 -7.32 9.88 -24.78
N ARG A 30 -7.28 9.89 -23.45
CA ARG A 30 -6.94 8.74 -22.64
C ARG A 30 -7.50 8.90 -21.23
N TYR A 31 -7.67 7.77 -20.56
CA TYR A 31 -7.93 7.72 -19.13
C TYR A 31 -7.25 6.49 -18.53
N HIS A 32 -7.08 6.52 -17.22
CA HIS A 32 -6.41 5.49 -16.45
C HIS A 32 -7.43 4.67 -15.69
N ARG A 33 -7.38 3.35 -15.84
CA ARG A 33 -8.37 2.46 -15.23
C ARG A 33 -7.88 1.94 -13.89
N VAL A 34 -8.63 2.22 -12.83
CA VAL A 34 -8.36 1.70 -11.47
C VAL A 34 -9.56 0.86 -11.05
N ARG A 35 -9.34 -0.42 -10.76
CA ARG A 35 -10.39 -1.32 -10.26
C ARG A 35 -10.48 -1.23 -8.75
N LEU A 36 -11.69 -1.06 -8.22
CA LEU A 36 -12.00 -1.02 -6.79
C LEU A 36 -13.15 -1.99 -6.53
N GLY A 37 -12.85 -3.17 -5.98
CA GLY A 37 -13.84 -4.26 -5.87
C GLY A 37 -14.30 -4.74 -7.24
N ASP A 38 -15.60 -4.69 -7.49
CA ASP A 38 -16.25 -5.02 -8.77
C ASP A 38 -16.37 -3.83 -9.73
N GLU A 39 -16.07 -2.61 -9.27
CA GLU A 39 -16.15 -1.39 -10.06
C GLU A 39 -14.81 -1.03 -10.73
N VAL A 40 -14.89 -0.33 -11.87
CA VAL A 40 -13.72 0.25 -12.54
C VAL A 40 -13.91 1.75 -12.67
N TRP A 41 -13.01 2.49 -12.04
CA TRP A 41 -12.93 3.94 -12.09
C TRP A 41 -12.04 4.38 -13.25
N GLU A 42 -12.52 5.37 -14.01
CA GLU A 42 -11.78 6.02 -15.09
C GLU A 42 -11.26 7.36 -14.58
N LEU A 43 -9.95 7.46 -14.39
CA LEU A 43 -9.30 8.67 -13.90
C LEU A 43 -8.65 9.42 -15.06
N ASP A 44 -8.88 10.73 -15.11
CA ASP A 44 -8.09 11.61 -15.98
C ASP A 44 -6.62 11.67 -15.51
N ASP A 45 -5.78 12.33 -16.29
CA ASP A 45 -4.34 12.43 -15.99
C ASP A 45 -4.05 13.11 -14.62
N GLN A 46 -4.87 14.09 -14.20
CA GLN A 46 -4.64 14.83 -12.96
C GLN A 46 -4.99 13.99 -11.73
N ARG A 47 -6.17 13.36 -11.76
CA ARG A 47 -6.64 12.46 -10.70
C ARG A 47 -5.76 11.23 -10.60
N PHE A 48 -5.35 10.66 -11.73
CA PHE A 48 -4.44 9.53 -11.75
C PHE A 48 -3.06 9.89 -11.19
N THR A 49 -2.51 11.06 -11.52
CA THR A 49 -1.23 11.52 -10.97
C THR A 49 -1.29 11.60 -9.44
N LEU A 50 -2.37 12.11 -8.87
CA LEU A 50 -2.55 12.18 -7.40
C LEU A 50 -2.68 10.79 -6.77
N TRP A 51 -3.47 9.90 -7.38
CA TRP A 51 -3.61 8.51 -6.94
C TRP A 51 -2.27 7.75 -7.03
N ALA A 52 -1.50 7.96 -8.09
CA ALA A 52 -0.19 7.37 -8.28
C ALA A 52 0.81 7.88 -7.22
N LEU A 53 0.86 9.19 -6.96
CA LEU A 53 1.72 9.77 -5.92
C LEU A 53 1.41 9.24 -4.51
N ALA A 54 0.16 8.86 -4.23
CA ALA A 54 -0.19 8.26 -2.94
C ALA A 54 0.47 6.89 -2.70
N HIS A 55 0.92 6.18 -3.75
CA HIS A 55 1.74 4.96 -3.59
C HIS A 55 3.11 5.26 -2.99
N GLY A 56 3.54 6.52 -3.08
CA GLY A 56 4.85 6.99 -2.71
C GLY A 56 5.87 6.92 -3.84
N THR A 57 7.07 7.45 -3.57
CA THR A 57 8.20 7.48 -4.49
C THR A 57 9.47 7.06 -3.77
N GLY A 58 10.44 6.52 -4.50
CA GLY A 58 11.75 6.12 -3.93
C GLY A 58 12.63 7.30 -3.49
N ASP A 59 12.27 8.52 -3.87
CA ASP A 59 13.07 9.73 -3.63
C ASP A 59 12.93 10.32 -2.21
N ARG A 60 12.01 9.79 -1.39
CA ARG A 60 11.83 10.24 0.00
C ARG A 60 12.49 9.29 0.98
N ALA A 61 12.98 9.85 2.08
CA ALA A 61 13.52 9.05 3.17
C ALA A 61 12.41 8.17 3.80
N PRO A 62 12.70 6.93 4.21
CA PRO A 62 11.72 6.04 4.84
C PRO A 62 11.03 6.61 6.09
N GLU A 63 11.68 7.55 6.77
CA GLU A 63 11.15 8.23 7.96
C GLU A 63 10.14 9.34 7.65
N GLU A 64 9.99 9.72 6.37
CA GLU A 64 9.03 10.73 5.93
C GLU A 64 7.73 10.08 5.45
N PRO A 65 6.66 10.08 6.27
CA PRO A 65 5.42 9.42 5.91
C PRO A 65 4.74 10.12 4.74
N TRP A 66 4.16 9.32 3.86
CA TRP A 66 3.25 9.79 2.81
C TRP A 66 1.90 10.14 3.42
N THR A 67 1.80 11.37 3.90
CA THR A 67 0.56 11.99 4.40
C THR A 67 -0.15 12.77 3.29
N LEU A 68 -1.37 13.22 3.53
CA LEU A 68 -2.10 14.08 2.58
C LEU A 68 -1.32 15.36 2.20
N PRO A 69 -0.74 16.13 3.15
CA PRO A 69 0.13 17.26 2.80
C PRO A 69 1.34 16.85 1.96
N ALA A 70 1.99 15.73 2.28
CA ALA A 70 3.13 15.20 1.55
C ALA A 70 2.80 14.90 0.08
N VAL A 71 1.63 14.31 -0.19
CA VAL A 71 1.17 14.06 -1.57
C VAL A 71 0.84 15.36 -2.30
N ARG A 72 0.26 16.36 -1.62
CA ARG A 72 0.01 17.69 -2.21
C ARG A 72 1.29 18.40 -2.60
N ASP A 73 2.30 18.34 -1.75
CA ASP A 73 3.61 18.95 -2.01
C ASP A 73 4.30 18.28 -3.22
N ALA A 74 4.27 16.94 -3.28
CA ALA A 74 4.77 16.21 -4.43
C ALA A 74 3.99 16.53 -5.72
N ALA A 75 2.68 16.69 -5.61
CA ALA A 75 1.82 17.03 -6.75
C ALA A 75 2.10 18.42 -7.30
N ALA A 76 2.52 19.39 -6.48
CA ALA A 76 2.83 20.74 -6.94
C ALA A 76 3.91 20.79 -8.03
N ALA A 77 4.86 19.84 -8.00
CA ALA A 77 5.89 19.70 -9.03
C ALA A 77 5.38 19.03 -10.33
N GLN A 78 4.45 18.08 -10.21
CA GLN A 78 3.94 17.28 -11.33
C GLN A 78 2.74 17.92 -12.03
N LEU A 79 1.97 18.73 -11.30
CA LEU A 79 0.73 19.37 -11.75
C LEU A 79 0.77 20.89 -11.50
N PRO A 80 1.71 21.63 -12.13
CA PRO A 80 1.86 23.06 -11.89
C PRO A 80 0.60 23.83 -12.23
N GLY A 81 0.12 24.65 -11.30
CA GLY A 81 -1.08 25.47 -11.45
C GLY A 81 -2.41 24.73 -11.24
N VAL A 82 -2.38 23.45 -10.90
CA VAL A 82 -3.57 22.66 -10.54
C VAL A 82 -3.79 22.72 -9.04
N ASP A 83 -5.02 23.01 -8.61
CA ASP A 83 -5.41 22.85 -7.21
C ASP A 83 -5.67 21.37 -6.91
N SER A 84 -4.71 20.72 -6.23
CA SER A 84 -4.79 19.30 -5.89
C SER A 84 -5.75 18.99 -4.75
N ALA A 85 -6.15 19.98 -3.94
CA ALA A 85 -7.00 19.76 -2.77
C ALA A 85 -8.39 19.19 -3.11
N PRO A 86 -9.19 19.78 -4.02
CA PRO A 86 -10.50 19.22 -4.39
C PRO A 86 -10.39 17.85 -5.07
N LEU A 87 -9.33 17.63 -5.85
CA LEU A 87 -9.10 16.35 -6.53
C LEU A 87 -8.79 15.22 -5.53
N LEU A 88 -7.91 15.47 -4.55
CA LEU A 88 -7.63 14.51 -3.47
C LEU A 88 -8.86 14.26 -2.60
N HIS A 89 -9.65 15.29 -2.31
CA HIS A 89 -10.91 15.13 -1.60
C HIS A 89 -11.88 14.21 -2.37
N GLY A 90 -11.95 14.34 -3.70
CA GLY A 90 -12.71 13.43 -4.55
C GLY A 90 -12.23 11.98 -4.45
N LEU A 91 -10.91 11.75 -4.53
CA LEU A 91 -10.34 10.40 -4.38
C LEU A 91 -10.67 9.76 -3.02
N LEU A 92 -10.65 10.55 -1.94
CA LEU A 92 -11.03 10.09 -0.61
C LEU A 92 -12.52 9.77 -0.51
N ALA A 93 -13.38 10.66 -1.05
CA ALA A 93 -14.83 10.48 -1.01
C ALA A 93 -15.30 9.25 -1.81
N GLU A 94 -14.59 8.93 -2.89
CA GLU A 94 -14.86 7.76 -3.75
C GLU A 94 -14.17 6.48 -3.25
N GLY A 95 -13.37 6.55 -2.19
CA GLY A 95 -12.66 5.39 -1.63
C GLY A 95 -11.46 4.92 -2.46
N LEU A 96 -10.99 5.71 -3.42
CA LEU A 96 -9.75 5.46 -4.19
C LEU A 96 -8.48 5.82 -3.41
N ALA A 97 -8.63 6.54 -2.30
CA ALA A 97 -7.60 6.77 -1.31
C ALA A 97 -8.22 6.74 0.10
N VAL A 98 -7.39 6.51 1.11
CA VAL A 98 -7.83 6.48 2.52
C VAL A 98 -6.74 7.02 3.43
N GLU A 99 -7.14 7.76 4.46
CA GLU A 99 -6.25 8.20 5.53
C GLU A 99 -6.27 7.19 6.69
N VAL A 100 -5.09 6.68 7.07
CA VAL A 100 -4.95 5.63 8.09
C VAL A 100 -3.89 6.03 9.10
N VAL A 101 -4.27 6.13 10.36
CA VAL A 101 -3.32 6.26 11.47
C VAL A 101 -2.85 4.86 11.87
N PRO A 102 -1.58 4.47 11.69
CA PRO A 102 -1.15 3.07 11.88
C PRO A 102 -1.49 2.47 13.26
N GLY A 103 -1.40 3.27 14.33
CA GLY A 103 -1.74 2.83 15.69
C GLY A 103 -3.24 2.74 15.99
N GLU A 104 -4.11 3.16 15.06
CA GLU A 104 -5.58 3.13 15.20
C GLU A 104 -6.24 2.41 14.00
N ALA A 105 -5.46 1.59 13.28
CA ALA A 105 -5.82 1.09 11.96
C ALA A 105 -6.67 -0.20 11.95
N VAL A 106 -7.07 -0.74 13.10
CA VAL A 106 -7.78 -2.03 13.18
C VAL A 106 -9.07 -2.02 12.37
N GLU A 107 -9.86 -0.96 12.48
CA GLU A 107 -11.12 -0.82 11.73
C GLU A 107 -10.91 -0.68 10.22
N PHE A 108 -9.80 -0.06 9.81
CA PHE A 108 -9.37 -0.04 8.41
C PHE A 108 -9.00 -1.45 7.95
N ALA A 109 -8.16 -2.16 8.72
CA ALA A 109 -7.66 -3.49 8.39
C ALA A 109 -8.76 -4.56 8.34
N ARG A 110 -9.85 -4.39 9.08
CA ARG A 110 -11.04 -5.26 9.00
C ARG A 110 -11.82 -5.09 7.69
N ARG A 111 -11.79 -3.89 7.11
CA ARG A 111 -12.56 -3.53 5.91
C ARG A 111 -11.76 -3.61 4.62
N HIS A 112 -10.46 -3.88 4.70
CA HIS A 112 -9.58 -3.93 3.55
C HIS A 112 -8.77 -5.20 3.55
N ARG A 113 -8.42 -5.65 2.34
CA ARG A 113 -7.44 -6.70 2.10
C ARG A 113 -6.24 -6.13 1.35
N VAL A 114 -5.17 -6.91 1.36
CA VAL A 114 -3.99 -6.66 0.55
C VAL A 114 -4.01 -7.68 -0.59
N GLY A 115 -3.87 -7.22 -1.82
CA GLY A 115 -3.67 -8.07 -2.98
C GLY A 115 -2.18 -8.17 -3.32
N ALA A 116 -1.70 -9.39 -3.58
CA ALA A 116 -0.34 -9.60 -4.06
C ALA A 116 -0.21 -9.34 -5.56
N ARG A 117 0.93 -8.78 -5.95
CA ARG A 117 1.44 -8.76 -7.32
C ARG A 117 2.81 -9.41 -7.33
N MET A 118 3.25 -9.78 -8.53
CA MET A 118 4.55 -10.40 -8.79
C MET A 118 4.67 -11.81 -8.16
N LEU A 119 5.85 -12.41 -8.27
CA LEU A 119 6.17 -13.75 -7.79
C LEU A 119 7.00 -13.70 -6.52
N GLY A 120 6.78 -14.66 -5.63
CA GLY A 120 7.66 -14.91 -4.50
C GLY A 120 8.89 -15.66 -5.00
N LEU A 121 10.07 -15.10 -4.78
CA LEU A 121 11.34 -15.65 -5.26
C LEU A 121 12.11 -16.39 -4.16
N GLY A 122 11.60 -16.39 -2.93
CA GLY A 122 12.26 -16.99 -1.78
C GLY A 122 13.45 -16.18 -1.28
N ASN A 123 14.32 -16.82 -0.49
CA ASN A 123 15.58 -16.26 -0.04
C ASN A 123 16.77 -16.83 -0.84
N SER A 124 17.98 -16.35 -0.55
CA SER A 124 19.22 -16.87 -1.15
C SER A 124 20.17 -17.44 -0.10
N ALA A 125 21.16 -18.22 -0.54
CA ALA A 125 22.18 -18.76 0.35
C ALA A 125 23.08 -17.65 0.95
N GLU A 126 23.29 -16.57 0.21
CA GLU A 126 24.07 -15.41 0.63
C GLU A 126 23.33 -14.54 1.65
N GLN A 127 22.00 -14.44 1.52
CA GLN A 127 21.15 -13.61 2.37
C GLN A 127 19.92 -14.39 2.85
N PRO A 128 20.09 -15.44 3.67
CA PRO A 128 18.98 -16.30 4.10
C PRO A 128 17.94 -15.59 4.98
N TRP A 129 18.27 -14.41 5.52
CA TRP A 129 17.38 -13.58 6.34
C TRP A 129 16.50 -12.61 5.54
N LEU A 130 16.73 -12.45 4.23
CA LEU A 130 15.92 -11.61 3.35
C LEU A 130 15.20 -12.46 2.32
N TRP A 131 13.95 -12.09 2.07
CA TRP A 131 13.08 -12.75 1.11
C TRP A 131 12.78 -11.81 -0.04
N SER A 132 12.79 -12.32 -1.26
CA SER A 132 12.68 -11.52 -2.47
C SER A 132 11.33 -11.71 -3.15
N ILE A 133 10.78 -10.62 -3.67
CA ILE A 133 9.55 -10.60 -4.47
C ILE A 133 9.86 -9.87 -5.78
N GLY A 134 9.38 -10.41 -6.91
CA GLY A 134 9.67 -9.82 -8.22
C GLY A 134 9.22 -10.70 -9.39
N PHE A 135 9.87 -10.53 -10.52
CA PHE A 135 9.65 -11.37 -11.70
C PHE A 135 10.69 -12.50 -11.73
N PHE A 136 10.45 -13.52 -12.56
CA PHE A 136 11.40 -14.64 -12.70
C PHE A 136 12.81 -14.11 -12.97
N GLU A 137 13.78 -14.47 -12.12
CA GLU A 137 15.19 -14.01 -12.12
C GLU A 137 15.42 -12.50 -11.91
N HIS A 138 14.38 -11.72 -11.63
CA HIS A 138 14.45 -10.26 -11.48
C HIS A 138 13.81 -9.84 -10.15
N PRO A 139 14.56 -9.87 -9.03
CA PRO A 139 14.06 -9.38 -7.75
C PRO A 139 13.76 -7.88 -7.84
N VAL A 140 12.59 -7.47 -7.33
CA VAL A 140 12.15 -6.06 -7.31
C VAL A 140 12.28 -5.48 -5.90
N VAL A 141 11.89 -6.25 -4.88
CA VAL A 141 12.08 -5.88 -3.47
C VAL A 141 12.66 -7.05 -2.67
N SER A 142 13.44 -6.72 -1.64
CA SER A 142 13.85 -7.66 -0.60
C SER A 142 13.26 -7.20 0.74
N VAL A 143 12.60 -8.12 1.43
CA VAL A 143 11.82 -7.85 2.64
C VAL A 143 12.21 -8.81 3.76
N THR A 144 11.80 -8.48 4.99
CA THR A 144 11.92 -9.42 6.11
C THR A 144 10.95 -10.59 5.94
N ARG A 145 11.20 -11.68 6.67
CA ARG A 145 10.30 -12.83 6.71
C ARG A 145 8.86 -12.43 7.06
N THR A 146 8.65 -11.61 8.08
CA THR A 146 7.32 -11.17 8.51
C THR A 146 6.53 -10.49 7.39
N VAL A 147 7.17 -9.60 6.63
CA VAL A 147 6.52 -8.93 5.49
C VAL A 147 6.26 -9.91 4.35
N TYR A 148 7.17 -10.85 4.11
CA TYR A 148 6.98 -11.90 3.11
C TYR A 148 5.81 -12.83 3.46
N ASP A 149 5.70 -13.26 4.73
CA ASP A 149 4.64 -14.14 5.23
C ASP A 149 3.25 -13.47 5.12
N MET A 150 3.18 -12.13 5.23
CA MET A 150 1.96 -11.34 4.93
C MET A 150 1.66 -11.30 3.43
N TRP A 151 2.67 -11.03 2.61
CA TRP A 151 2.52 -11.00 1.15
C TRP A 151 2.06 -12.36 0.60
N GLU A 152 2.63 -13.46 1.09
CA GLU A 152 2.31 -14.83 0.69
C GLU A 152 0.83 -15.18 0.96
N ARG A 153 0.24 -14.61 2.01
CA ARG A 153 -1.16 -14.83 2.40
C ARG A 153 -2.17 -13.96 1.65
N CYS A 154 -1.73 -12.92 0.93
CA CYS A 154 -2.62 -12.01 0.20
C CYS A 154 -3.62 -12.72 -0.74
N PRO A 155 -3.26 -13.81 -1.46
CA PRO A 155 -4.21 -14.53 -2.30
C PRO A 155 -5.37 -15.22 -1.57
N SER A 156 -5.34 -15.32 -0.23
CA SER A 156 -6.45 -15.87 0.58
C SER A 156 -7.75 -15.09 0.42
N GLY A 157 -7.65 -13.79 0.11
CA GLY A 157 -8.80 -12.88 0.03
C GLY A 157 -9.33 -12.43 1.39
N GLU A 158 -8.67 -12.78 2.49
CA GLU A 158 -9.05 -12.39 3.85
C GLU A 158 -8.77 -10.91 4.14
N SER A 159 -9.38 -10.38 5.20
CA SER A 159 -9.07 -9.03 5.68
C SER A 159 -7.62 -8.94 6.16
N LEU A 160 -7.03 -7.75 6.05
CA LEU A 160 -5.70 -7.47 6.60
C LEU A 160 -5.66 -7.75 8.11
N TRP A 161 -6.76 -7.48 8.83
CA TRP A 161 -6.86 -7.78 10.25
C TRP A 161 -6.82 -9.29 10.52
N THR A 162 -7.60 -10.09 9.78
CA THR A 162 -7.61 -11.55 9.89
C THR A 162 -6.22 -12.14 9.63
N MET A 163 -5.52 -11.64 8.61
CA MET A 163 -4.13 -12.07 8.34
C MET A 163 -3.18 -11.75 9.50
N CYS A 164 -3.29 -10.56 10.11
CA CYS A 164 -2.46 -10.19 11.26
C CYS A 164 -2.75 -11.10 12.48
N GLN A 165 -4.02 -11.44 12.72
CA GLN A 165 -4.40 -12.37 13.79
C GLN A 165 -3.83 -13.76 13.57
N ALA A 166 -3.99 -14.32 12.37
CA ALA A 166 -3.48 -15.64 12.03
C ALA A 166 -1.95 -15.73 12.20
N LEU A 167 -1.21 -14.74 11.70
CA LEU A 167 0.24 -14.68 11.86
C LEU A 167 0.68 -14.59 13.33
N ALA A 168 0.00 -13.75 14.11
CA ALA A 168 0.26 -13.63 15.54
C ALA A 168 -0.05 -14.92 16.30
N ASP A 169 -1.13 -15.62 15.93
CA ASP A 169 -1.50 -16.93 16.51
C ASP A 169 -0.42 -17.98 16.21
N GLU A 170 0.00 -18.09 14.95
CA GLU A 170 1.06 -19.03 14.53
C GLU A 170 2.39 -18.79 15.25
N GLU A 171 2.81 -17.52 15.37
CA GLU A 171 4.05 -17.19 16.09
C GLU A 171 3.95 -17.59 17.57
N ARG A 172 2.79 -17.38 18.21
CA ARG A 172 2.56 -17.81 19.60
C ARG A 172 2.58 -19.33 19.75
N GLU A 173 1.97 -20.05 18.82
CA GLU A 173 1.97 -21.52 18.80
C GLU A 173 3.37 -22.09 18.59
N ALA A 174 4.22 -21.39 17.84
CA ALA A 174 5.63 -21.71 17.67
C ALA A 174 6.50 -21.37 18.90
N GLY A 175 5.92 -20.78 19.95
CA GLY A 175 6.63 -20.39 21.18
C GLY A 175 7.33 -19.03 21.07
N GLY A 176 7.02 -18.23 20.06
CA GLY A 176 7.47 -16.85 19.93
C GLY A 176 6.95 -15.99 21.09
N THR A 177 7.76 -15.02 21.52
CA THR A 177 7.42 -14.11 22.63
C THR A 177 7.65 -12.64 22.30
N GLU A 178 8.21 -12.35 21.12
CA GLU A 178 8.51 -10.99 20.71
C GLU A 178 7.20 -10.23 20.46
N PRO A 179 6.90 -9.15 21.22
CA PRO A 179 5.62 -8.45 21.13
C PRO A 179 5.27 -8.00 19.72
N ASP A 180 6.27 -7.58 18.94
CA ASP A 180 6.07 -7.11 17.57
C ASP A 180 5.68 -8.23 16.59
N LEU A 181 5.80 -9.49 16.99
CA LEU A 181 5.42 -10.67 16.20
C LEU A 181 4.18 -11.40 16.75
N VAL A 182 3.90 -11.29 18.06
CA VAL A 182 2.78 -12.01 18.70
C VAL A 182 1.53 -11.17 18.95
N ASP A 183 1.64 -9.84 18.81
CA ASP A 183 0.53 -8.90 18.94
C ASP A 183 0.06 -8.45 17.54
N PRO A 184 -1.19 -8.77 17.14
CA PRO A 184 -1.70 -8.42 15.82
C PRO A 184 -1.80 -6.91 15.57
N GLU A 185 -1.99 -6.08 16.61
CA GLU A 185 -2.04 -4.61 16.44
C GLU A 185 -0.65 -4.03 16.15
N ARG A 186 0.39 -4.61 16.77
CA ARG A 186 1.79 -4.23 16.50
C ARG A 186 2.23 -4.69 15.13
N LEU A 187 1.89 -5.92 14.72
CA LEU A 187 2.11 -6.41 13.37
C LEU A 187 1.46 -5.51 12.32
N LEU A 188 0.19 -5.14 12.52
CA LEU A 188 -0.52 -4.23 11.64
C LEU A 188 0.19 -2.86 11.55
N THR A 189 0.56 -2.30 12.69
CA THR A 189 1.28 -1.02 12.77
C THR A 189 2.60 -1.08 12.00
N ALA A 190 3.37 -2.16 12.18
CA ALA A 190 4.64 -2.38 11.49
C ALA A 190 4.44 -2.54 9.98
N PHE A 191 3.46 -3.33 9.56
CA PHE A 191 3.13 -3.52 8.14
C PHE A 191 2.76 -2.20 7.47
N LEU A 192 1.89 -1.40 8.09
CA LEU A 192 1.46 -0.11 7.53
C LEU A 192 2.62 0.88 7.39
N ARG A 193 3.62 0.84 8.28
CA ARG A 193 4.84 1.63 8.12
C ARG A 193 5.69 1.19 6.93
N THR A 194 5.60 -0.07 6.51
CA THR A 194 6.27 -0.60 5.32
C THR A 194 5.40 -0.55 4.05
N ALA A 195 4.13 -0.17 4.16
CA ALA A 195 3.17 -0.29 3.07
C ALA A 195 3.59 0.52 1.83
N HIS A 196 4.04 1.76 1.99
CA HIS A 196 4.48 2.60 0.86
C HIS A 196 5.67 2.01 0.11
N LEU A 197 6.58 1.29 0.77
CA LEU A 197 7.68 0.61 0.08
C LEU A 197 7.13 -0.47 -0.88
N LEU A 198 6.15 -1.23 -0.43
CA LEU A 198 5.53 -2.29 -1.23
C LEU A 198 4.60 -1.72 -2.32
N LEU A 199 3.87 -0.65 -2.01
CA LEU A 199 2.97 0.04 -2.92
C LEU A 199 3.74 0.75 -4.04
N ALA A 200 4.78 1.51 -3.71
CA ALA A 200 5.63 2.19 -4.70
C ALA A 200 6.30 1.19 -5.65
N ALA A 201 6.72 0.03 -5.14
CA ALA A 201 7.27 -1.06 -5.95
C ALA A 201 6.20 -1.85 -6.74
N SER A 202 4.91 -1.53 -6.59
CA SER A 202 3.79 -2.26 -7.19
C SER A 202 3.78 -3.76 -6.86
N VAL A 203 4.27 -4.12 -5.68
CA VAL A 203 4.30 -5.51 -5.17
C VAL A 203 2.99 -5.88 -4.50
N VAL A 204 2.27 -4.89 -3.98
CA VAL A 204 0.95 -5.04 -3.39
C VAL A 204 -0.01 -3.96 -3.91
N TYR A 205 -1.31 -4.19 -3.70
CA TYR A 205 -2.34 -3.16 -3.77
C TYR A 205 -3.31 -3.34 -2.61
N LEU A 206 -4.03 -2.28 -2.24
CA LEU A 206 -5.10 -2.33 -1.24
C LEU A 206 -6.45 -2.40 -1.93
N GLU A 207 -7.39 -3.12 -1.34
CA GLU A 207 -8.74 -3.26 -1.87
C GLU A 207 -9.74 -3.36 -0.71
N PRO A 208 -10.92 -2.72 -0.80
CA PRO A 208 -11.97 -2.90 0.17
C PRO A 208 -12.51 -4.34 0.10
N LEU A 209 -13.00 -4.83 1.23
CA LEU A 209 -13.83 -6.03 1.27
C LEU A 209 -15.29 -5.68 0.95
N PRO A 210 -16.04 -6.60 0.33
CA PRO A 210 -17.47 -6.43 0.06
C PRO A 210 -18.32 -6.40 1.34
#